data_AF-A0A961FC52-F1
#
_entry.id   AF-A0A961FC52-F1
#
_cell.length_a   1.000
_cell.length_b   1.000
_cell.length_c   1.000
_cell.angle_alpha   90.00
_cell.angle_beta   90.00
_cell.angle_gamma   90.00
#
_symmetry.space_group_name_H-M   'P 1'
#
loop_
_entity.id
_entity.type
_entity.pdbx_description
1 polymer ?
#
loop_
_entity_poly.entity_id
_entity_poly.type
_entity_poly.pdbx_seq_one_letter_code
_entity_poly.pdbx_strand_id
1 'polypeptide(L)'
;MKKIFFSLLAVSVFLLSAGSLFAEQGGRGYRGERMAEELGLNDTQKEQMREIHQKYQSIMQSKRESMKTERNKLKTLLQDPKASDASLKDQHEKVKKLKNEIGDERFNQVLEIRKVLTPEQMEKFNDKRKHRRHHGGPYGGPRGPGGPDGPEEE
;
A
#
# COMPACT_ATOMS: atom_id res chain seq x y z
N MET A 1 -27.69 -3.01 -62.85
CA MET A 1 -27.96 -3.90 -61.70
C MET A 1 -26.67 -4.12 -60.92
N LYS A 2 -26.80 -4.21 -59.59
CA LYS A 2 -25.79 -4.41 -58.53
C LYS A 2 -25.08 -3.16 -57.99
N LYS A 3 -25.64 -2.69 -56.87
CA LYS A 3 -25.10 -1.76 -55.86
C LYS A 3 -24.20 -2.54 -54.91
N ILE A 4 -23.06 -1.99 -54.45
CA ILE A 4 -22.46 -2.24 -53.11
C ILE A 4 -21.63 -0.98 -52.75
N PHE A 5 -22.25 0.06 -52.19
CA PHE A 5 -22.21 0.45 -50.77
C PHE A 5 -20.79 0.65 -50.18
N PHE A 6 -20.36 1.91 -50.12
CA PHE A 6 -19.27 2.40 -49.26
C PHE A 6 -19.71 2.25 -47.80
N SER A 7 -19.22 1.22 -47.11
CA SER A 7 -19.39 1.07 -45.67
C SER A 7 -18.39 2.00 -44.97
N LEU A 8 -18.91 3.12 -44.48
CA LEU A 8 -18.31 4.01 -43.50
C LEU A 8 -17.71 3.20 -42.35
N LEU A 9 -16.41 3.43 -42.11
CA LEU A 9 -15.65 2.89 -41.00
C LEU A 9 -16.17 3.57 -39.72
N ALA A 10 -17.12 2.92 -39.05
CA ALA A 10 -17.61 3.34 -37.73
C ALA A 10 -16.50 3.12 -36.70
N VAL A 11 -15.66 4.13 -36.47
CA VAL A 11 -14.76 4.17 -35.32
C VAL A 11 -15.62 4.43 -34.09
N SER A 12 -16.03 3.36 -33.43
CA SER A 12 -16.68 3.39 -32.13
C SER A 12 -15.66 3.81 -31.07
N VAL A 13 -15.57 5.12 -30.83
CA VAL A 13 -14.90 5.66 -29.64
C VAL A 13 -15.79 5.33 -28.44
N PHE A 14 -15.49 4.22 -27.75
CA PHE A 14 -16.08 3.87 -26.46
C PHE A 14 -15.41 4.74 -25.38
N LEU A 15 -15.89 5.98 -25.22
CA LEU A 15 -15.60 6.83 -24.08
C LEU A 15 -16.32 6.25 -22.85
N LEU A 16 -15.65 5.33 -22.14
CA LEU A 16 -16.10 4.85 -20.84
C LEU A 16 -15.87 5.93 -19.78
N SER A 17 -16.87 6.78 -19.61
CA SER A 17 -17.06 7.64 -18.45
C SER A 17 -17.52 6.81 -17.23
N ALA A 18 -16.63 5.97 -16.71
CA ALA A 18 -16.81 5.30 -15.43
C ALA A 18 -16.27 6.20 -14.31
N GLY A 19 -16.91 7.35 -14.09
CA GLY A 19 -16.49 8.28 -13.04
C GLY A 19 -17.70 8.86 -12.34
N SER A 20 -18.39 8.08 -11.49
CA SER A 20 -19.34 8.57 -10.45
C SER A 20 -19.98 7.43 -9.61
N LEU A 21 -19.21 6.45 -9.11
CA LEU A 21 -19.78 5.44 -8.19
C LEU A 21 -18.98 5.17 -6.91
N PHE A 22 -18.01 6.01 -6.54
CA PHE A 22 -17.30 5.88 -5.26
C PHE A 22 -17.09 7.22 -4.56
N ALA A 23 -18.09 8.09 -4.60
CA ALA A 23 -18.08 9.37 -3.90
C ALA A 23 -18.86 9.32 -2.58
N GLU A 24 -18.75 8.27 -1.77
CA GLU A 24 -19.17 8.36 -0.36
C GLU A 24 -18.56 7.26 0.53
N GLN A 25 -17.37 7.53 1.07
CA GLN A 25 -16.95 6.97 2.35
C GLN A 25 -16.14 8.02 3.10
N GLY A 26 -16.85 9.05 3.57
CA GLY A 26 -16.34 10.01 4.55
C GLY A 26 -16.07 9.30 5.87
N GLY A 27 -14.84 9.41 6.37
CA GLY A 27 -14.47 8.84 7.68
C GLY A 27 -13.00 8.44 7.86
N ARG A 28 -12.05 9.18 7.29
CA ARG A 28 -10.64 9.27 7.73
C ARG A 28 -9.93 10.35 6.91
N GLY A 29 -10.22 11.62 7.22
CA GLY A 29 -9.37 12.70 6.75
C GLY A 29 -7.93 12.52 7.25
N TYR A 30 -7.00 13.24 6.61
CA TYR A 30 -5.74 13.72 7.18
C TYR A 30 -4.41 12.98 6.97
N ARG A 31 -4.32 11.87 6.22
CA ARG A 31 -2.98 11.37 5.80
C ARG A 31 -2.69 11.57 4.31
N GLY A 32 -3.66 11.29 3.44
CA GLY A 32 -3.53 11.58 2.01
C GLY A 32 -3.62 13.08 1.74
N GLU A 33 -4.63 13.74 2.32
CA GLU A 33 -4.89 15.18 2.14
C GLU A 33 -3.73 16.05 2.64
N ARG A 34 -3.23 15.78 3.86
CA ARG A 34 -2.07 16.50 4.39
C ARG A 34 -0.83 16.34 3.51
N MET A 35 -0.60 15.16 2.94
CA MET A 35 0.51 14.96 2.00
C MET A 35 0.28 15.73 0.70
N ALA A 36 -0.95 15.78 0.20
CA ALA A 36 -1.29 16.52 -1.01
C ALA A 36 -1.10 18.03 -0.85
N GLU A 37 -1.53 18.59 0.29
CA GLU A 37 -1.29 20.00 0.66
C GLU A 37 0.20 20.29 0.78
N GLU A 38 0.92 19.43 1.51
CA GLU A 38 2.35 19.60 1.71
C GLU A 38 3.15 19.49 0.40
N LEU A 39 2.64 18.80 -0.62
CA LEU A 39 3.26 18.72 -1.95
C LEU A 39 2.79 19.83 -2.91
N GLY A 40 1.82 20.66 -2.50
CA GLY A 40 1.25 21.69 -3.38
C GLY A 40 0.60 21.09 -4.62
N LEU A 41 -0.14 19.99 -4.46
CA LEU A 41 -0.82 19.35 -5.58
C LEU A 41 -1.97 20.22 -6.09
N ASN A 42 -2.14 20.29 -7.41
CA ASN A 42 -3.36 20.84 -8.01
C ASN A 42 -4.53 19.84 -7.89
N ASP A 43 -5.74 20.26 -8.24
CA ASP A 43 -6.94 19.45 -8.02
C ASP A 43 -6.96 18.16 -8.85
N THR A 44 -6.43 18.18 -10.07
CA THR A 44 -6.25 16.98 -10.90
C THR A 44 -5.29 15.99 -10.26
N GLN A 45 -4.14 16.48 -9.76
CA GLN A 45 -3.16 15.64 -9.07
C GLN A 45 -3.72 15.08 -7.76
N LYS A 46 -4.50 15.86 -7.01
CA LYS A 46 -5.18 15.38 -5.78
C LYS A 46 -6.11 14.23 -6.08
N GLU A 47 -6.91 14.33 -7.14
CA GLU A 47 -7.83 13.26 -7.55
C GLU A 47 -7.07 11.99 -7.90
N GLN A 48 -6.07 12.08 -8.76
CA GLN A 48 -5.24 10.94 -9.15
C GLN A 48 -4.53 10.30 -7.95
N MET A 49 -4.04 11.12 -7.01
CA MET A 49 -3.41 10.61 -5.78
C MET A 49 -4.42 9.91 -4.86
N ARG A 50 -5.67 10.37 -4.81
CA ARG A 50 -6.75 9.73 -4.06
C ARG A 50 -7.07 8.36 -4.62
N GLU A 51 -7.22 8.25 -5.94
CA GLU A 51 -7.46 6.97 -6.63
C GLU A 51 -6.32 5.97 -6.38
N ILE A 52 -5.06 6.42 -6.57
CA ILE A 52 -3.88 5.60 -6.28
C ILE A 52 -3.88 5.17 -4.80
N HIS A 53 -4.21 6.07 -3.87
CA HIS A 53 -4.25 5.72 -2.45
C HIS A 53 -5.29 4.64 -2.16
N GLN A 54 -6.52 4.81 -2.65
CA GLN A 54 -7.63 3.88 -2.43
C GLN A 54 -7.33 2.50 -3.01
N LYS A 55 -6.82 2.44 -4.24
CA LYS A 55 -6.40 1.21 -4.91
C LYS A 55 -5.41 0.42 -4.05
N TYR A 56 -4.30 1.04 -3.68
CA TYR A 56 -3.25 0.35 -2.94
C TYR A 56 -3.61 0.14 -1.47
N GLN A 57 -4.50 0.95 -0.88
CA GLN A 57 -5.02 0.69 0.47
C GLN A 57 -5.74 -0.66 0.52
N SER A 58 -6.64 -0.92 -0.44
CA SER A 58 -7.39 -2.18 -0.54
C SER A 58 -6.44 -3.38 -0.74
N ILE A 59 -5.55 -3.30 -1.73
CA ILE A 59 -4.55 -4.35 -2.02
C ILE A 59 -3.69 -4.65 -0.79
N MET A 60 -3.21 -3.60 -0.12
CA MET A 60 -2.37 -3.74 1.07
C MET A 60 -3.11 -4.23 2.29
N GLN A 61 -4.42 -3.98 2.43
CA GLN A 61 -5.20 -4.51 3.54
C GLN A 61 -5.27 -6.04 3.45
N SER A 62 -5.69 -6.56 2.30
CA SER A 62 -5.76 -8.01 2.06
C SER A 62 -4.42 -8.70 2.29
N LYS A 63 -3.31 -8.17 1.71
CA LYS A 63 -1.98 -8.77 1.92
C LYS A 63 -1.50 -8.71 3.37
N ARG A 64 -1.88 -7.68 4.15
CA ARG A 64 -1.54 -7.59 5.58
C ARG A 64 -2.28 -8.64 6.40
N GLU A 65 -3.53 -8.92 6.08
CA GLU A 65 -4.32 -9.97 6.72
C GLU A 65 -3.71 -11.34 6.44
N SER A 66 -3.37 -11.64 5.18
CA SER A 66 -2.65 -12.87 4.81
C SER A 66 -1.31 -12.99 5.53
N MET A 67 -0.53 -11.92 5.59
CA MET A 67 0.74 -11.89 6.32
C MET A 67 0.55 -12.19 7.82
N LYS A 68 -0.49 -11.63 8.46
CA LYS A 68 -0.81 -11.90 9.87
C LYS A 68 -1.14 -13.37 10.07
N THR A 69 -1.97 -13.95 9.21
CA THR A 69 -2.34 -15.36 9.24
C THR A 69 -1.13 -16.28 9.10
N GLU A 70 -0.29 -16.07 8.08
CA GLU A 70 0.86 -16.94 7.84
C GLU A 70 1.96 -16.80 8.91
N ARG A 71 2.11 -15.61 9.52
CA ARG A 71 3.00 -15.43 10.67
C ARG A 71 2.48 -16.12 11.93
N ASN A 72 1.17 -16.09 12.17
CA ASN A 72 0.58 -16.79 13.30
C ASN A 72 0.76 -18.31 13.15
N LYS A 73 0.55 -18.85 11.94
CA LYS A 73 0.84 -20.26 11.65
C LYS A 73 2.31 -20.61 11.91
N LEU A 74 3.24 -19.79 11.43
CA LEU A 74 4.67 -20.00 11.70
C LEU A 74 4.98 -19.99 13.19
N LYS A 75 4.40 -19.04 13.94
CA LYS A 75 4.55 -18.96 15.40
C LYS A 75 4.02 -20.22 16.09
N THR A 76 2.85 -20.71 15.69
CA THR A 76 2.28 -21.94 16.24
C THR A 76 3.16 -23.14 15.93
N LEU A 77 3.68 -23.28 14.70
CA LEU A 77 4.58 -24.38 14.35
C LEU A 77 5.89 -24.34 15.15
N LEU A 78 6.45 -23.16 15.39
CA LEU A 78 7.66 -23.01 16.22
C LEU A 78 7.45 -23.40 17.69
N GLN A 79 6.21 -23.42 18.17
CA GLN A 79 5.85 -23.82 19.53
C GLN A 79 5.47 -25.30 19.63
N ASP A 80 5.24 -25.98 18.50
CA ASP A 80 4.89 -27.39 18.47
C ASP A 80 6.15 -28.26 18.49
N PRO A 81 6.41 -29.04 19.57
CA PRO A 81 7.58 -29.91 19.66
C PRO A 81 7.60 -31.05 18.63
N LYS A 82 6.49 -31.28 17.92
CA LYS A 82 6.38 -32.29 16.85
C LYS A 82 6.54 -31.71 15.45
N ALA A 83 6.65 -30.39 15.31
CA ALA A 83 6.85 -29.78 14.00
C ALA A 83 8.20 -30.19 13.40
N SER A 84 8.21 -30.55 12.12
CA SER A 84 9.43 -30.88 11.40
C SER A 84 10.11 -29.63 10.84
N ASP A 85 11.43 -29.68 10.68
CA ASP A 85 12.18 -28.63 9.98
C ASP A 85 11.62 -28.32 8.59
N ALA A 86 11.11 -29.33 7.89
CA ALA A 86 10.51 -29.16 6.57
C ALA A 86 9.23 -28.31 6.62
N SER A 87 8.34 -28.54 7.60
CA SER A 87 7.11 -27.75 7.73
C SER A 87 7.39 -26.30 8.15
N LEU A 88 8.38 -26.10 9.03
CA LEU A 88 8.85 -24.77 9.42
C LEU A 88 9.43 -23.99 8.23
N LYS A 89 10.26 -24.63 7.40
CA LYS A 89 10.84 -24.02 6.21
C LYS A 89 9.77 -23.69 5.16
N ASP A 90 8.82 -24.58 4.90
CA ASP A 90 7.70 -24.32 3.99
C ASP A 90 6.86 -23.11 4.45
N GLN A 91 6.52 -23.08 5.75
CA GLN A 91 5.76 -21.96 6.32
C GLN A 91 6.55 -20.65 6.31
N HIS A 92 7.87 -20.70 6.51
CA HIS A 92 8.76 -19.55 6.39
C HIS A 92 8.77 -19.00 4.94
N GLU A 93 8.84 -19.87 3.93
CA GLU A 93 8.82 -19.45 2.53
C GLU A 93 7.49 -18.77 2.15
N LYS A 94 6.34 -19.20 2.70
CA LYS A 94 5.06 -18.48 2.53
C LYS A 94 5.11 -17.05 3.07
N VAL A 95 5.65 -16.87 4.28
CA VAL A 95 5.84 -15.54 4.89
C VAL A 95 6.79 -14.68 4.05
N LYS A 96 7.89 -15.26 3.58
CA LYS A 96 8.88 -14.58 2.74
C LYS A 96 8.29 -14.15 1.40
N LYS A 97 7.54 -15.03 0.73
CA LYS A 97 6.83 -14.71 -0.52
C LYS A 97 5.87 -13.54 -0.34
N LEU A 98 5.00 -13.58 0.68
CA LEU A 98 4.09 -12.46 0.98
C LEU A 98 4.82 -11.16 1.29
N LYS A 99 6.00 -11.23 1.94
CA LYS A 99 6.81 -10.05 2.22
C LYS A 99 7.31 -9.41 0.94
N ASN A 100 7.76 -10.22 -0.02
CA ASN A 100 8.21 -9.76 -1.33
C ASN A 100 7.06 -9.15 -2.11
N GLU A 101 5.90 -9.81 -2.18
CA GLU A 101 4.72 -9.27 -2.85
C GLU A 101 4.27 -7.92 -2.27
N ILE A 102 4.30 -7.76 -0.94
CA ILE A 102 4.02 -6.45 -0.32
C ILE A 102 5.06 -5.40 -0.73
N GLY A 103 6.33 -5.80 -0.89
CA GLY A 103 7.39 -4.95 -1.42
C GLY A 103 7.12 -4.50 -2.85
N ASP A 104 6.72 -5.43 -3.71
CA ASP A 104 6.43 -5.17 -5.12
C ASP A 104 5.26 -4.21 -5.27
N GLU A 105 4.17 -4.40 -4.52
CA GLU A 105 3.03 -3.48 -4.57
C GLU A 105 3.39 -2.07 -4.06
N ARG A 106 4.24 -1.95 -3.04
CA ARG A 106 4.73 -0.64 -2.58
C ARG A 106 5.58 0.03 -3.65
N PHE A 107 6.35 -0.74 -4.40
CA PHE A 107 7.13 -0.23 -5.51
C PHE A 107 6.22 0.22 -6.65
N ASN A 108 5.22 -0.58 -7.03
CA ASN A 108 4.24 -0.24 -8.06
C ASN A 108 3.45 1.01 -7.68
N GLN A 109 3.07 1.17 -6.41
CA GLN A 109 2.44 2.40 -5.91
C GLN A 109 3.33 3.62 -6.14
N VAL A 110 4.62 3.51 -5.86
CA VAL A 110 5.57 4.61 -6.08
C VAL A 110 5.73 4.93 -7.56
N LEU A 111 5.70 3.92 -8.44
CA LEU A 111 5.73 4.13 -9.89
C LEU A 111 4.50 4.89 -10.38
N GLU A 112 3.31 4.60 -9.83
CA GLU A 112 2.09 5.35 -10.18
C GLU A 112 2.13 6.78 -9.65
N ILE A 113 2.57 7.00 -8.40
CA ILE A 113 2.74 8.35 -7.84
C ILE A 113 3.73 9.17 -8.68
N ARG A 114 4.85 8.57 -9.11
CA ARG A 114 5.86 9.23 -9.94
C ARG A 114 5.29 9.76 -11.27
N LYS A 115 4.24 9.14 -11.82
CA LYS A 115 3.60 9.59 -13.07
C LYS A 115 2.71 10.82 -12.87
N VAL A 116 2.31 11.11 -11.62
CA VAL A 116 1.41 12.23 -11.26
C VAL A 116 2.19 13.46 -10.83
N LEU A 117 3.32 13.27 -10.14
CA LEU A 117 4.11 14.34 -9.55
C LEU A 117 5.11 14.93 -10.56
N THR A 118 5.34 16.23 -10.45
CA THR A 118 6.51 16.89 -11.07
C THR A 118 7.82 16.41 -10.40
N PRO A 119 8.98 16.59 -11.05
CA PRO A 119 10.28 16.25 -10.45
C PRO A 119 10.49 16.86 -9.05
N GLU A 120 10.15 18.14 -8.89
CA GLU A 120 10.30 18.89 -7.64
C GLU A 120 9.34 18.36 -6.54
N GLN A 121 8.10 18.05 -6.91
CA GLN A 121 7.14 17.42 -5.99
C GLN A 121 7.59 16.02 -5.59
N MET A 122 8.20 15.26 -6.51
CA MET A 122 8.71 13.92 -6.23
C MET A 122 9.90 13.93 -5.27
N GLU A 123 10.79 14.92 -5.38
CA GLU A 123 11.87 15.14 -4.41
C GLU A 123 11.30 15.37 -3.00
N LYS A 124 10.34 16.30 -2.88
CA LYS A 124 9.66 16.60 -1.61
C LYS A 124 8.91 15.38 -1.04
N PHE A 125 8.29 14.59 -1.90
CA PHE A 125 7.64 13.33 -1.52
C PHE A 125 8.66 12.32 -0.95
N ASN A 126 9.80 12.18 -1.61
CA ASN A 126 10.86 11.26 -1.17
C ASN A 126 11.44 11.66 0.19
N ASP A 127 11.66 12.94 0.43
CA ASP A 127 12.19 13.42 1.71
C ASP A 127 11.20 13.21 2.84
N LYS A 128 9.91 13.50 2.62
CA LYS A 128 8.87 13.18 3.60
C LYS A 128 8.79 11.69 3.90
N ARG A 129 9.02 10.84 2.89
CA ARG A 129 9.04 9.39 3.08
C ARG A 129 10.24 8.91 3.89
N LYS A 130 11.42 9.54 3.75
CA LYS A 130 12.61 9.24 4.58
C LYS A 130 12.36 9.59 6.05
N HIS A 131 11.85 10.79 6.33
CA HIS A 131 11.58 11.24 7.71
C HIS A 131 10.58 10.34 8.45
N ARG A 132 9.58 9.78 7.74
CA ARG A 132 8.64 8.80 8.32
C ARG A 132 9.28 7.46 8.68
N ARG A 133 10.39 7.08 8.02
CA ARG A 133 11.14 5.86 8.37
C ARG A 133 12.00 6.06 9.62
N HIS A 134 12.45 7.28 9.91
CA HIS A 134 13.28 7.58 11.07
C HIS A 134 12.50 7.65 12.40
N HIS A 135 11.21 7.99 12.38
CA HIS A 135 10.37 7.94 13.60
C HIS A 135 9.86 6.54 13.96
N GLY A 136 10.13 5.53 13.12
CA GLY A 136 9.80 4.12 13.37
C GLY A 136 11.05 3.27 13.25
N GLY A 137 12.01 3.46 14.16
CA GLY A 137 13.19 2.61 14.25
C GLY A 137 12.84 1.14 14.48
N PRO A 138 13.81 0.22 14.36
CA PRO A 138 13.59 -1.25 14.36
C PRO A 138 12.89 -1.83 15.60
N TYR A 139 12.72 -1.04 16.66
CA TYR A 139 12.11 -1.39 17.95
C TYR A 139 11.02 -0.39 18.39
N GLY A 140 10.30 0.24 17.47
CA GLY A 140 9.22 1.18 17.78
C GLY A 140 7.91 0.50 18.20
N GLY A 141 7.90 -0.27 19.29
CA GLY A 141 6.67 -0.64 19.98
C GLY A 141 6.19 0.53 20.87
N PRO A 142 4.88 0.74 21.07
CA PRO A 142 4.41 1.64 22.11
C PRO A 142 4.94 1.11 23.46
N ARG A 143 5.74 1.91 24.17
CA ARG A 143 5.91 1.70 25.62
C ARG A 143 4.51 1.84 26.23
N GLY A 144 3.88 0.72 26.54
CA GLY A 144 2.71 0.71 27.42
C GLY A 144 3.12 1.27 28.79
N PRO A 145 2.22 1.95 29.50
CA PRO A 145 2.52 2.44 30.85
C PRO A 145 2.58 1.23 31.79
N GLY A 146 3.77 0.87 32.28
CA GLY A 146 3.92 -0.20 33.29
C GLY A 146 5.12 -1.12 33.12
N GLY A 147 6.34 -0.57 32.99
CA GLY A 147 7.56 -1.33 33.25
C GLY A 147 8.03 -1.05 34.68
N PRO A 148 8.37 -2.06 35.50
CA PRO A 148 8.77 -1.86 36.88
C PRO A 148 10.09 -1.10 36.97
N ASP A 149 10.17 -0.18 37.93
CA ASP A 149 11.40 0.52 38.28
C ASP A 149 12.51 -0.51 38.51
N GLY A 150 13.56 -0.45 37.68
CA GLY A 150 14.76 -1.27 37.86
C GLY A 150 15.45 -0.91 39.18
N PRO A 151 16.28 -1.81 39.73
CA PRO A 151 16.76 -1.70 41.10
C PRO A 151 17.62 -0.44 41.26
N GLU A 152 17.37 0.30 42.34
CA GLU A 152 18.28 1.32 42.85
C GLU A 152 19.56 0.61 43.28
N GLU A 153 20.68 0.96 42.63
CA GLU A 153 22.01 0.52 43.07
C GLU A 153 22.39 1.34 44.32
N GLU A 154 22.64 0.63 45.44
CA GLU A 154 23.34 1.15 46.62
C GLU A 154 24.87 1.20 46.39
#